data_AF-A0A562GS28-F1
#
_entry.id   AF-A0A562GS28-F1
#
_cell.length_a   1.000
_cell.length_b   1.000
_cell.length_c   1.000
_cell.angle_alpha   90.00
_cell.angle_beta   90.00
_cell.angle_gamma   90.00
#
_symmetry.space_group_name_H-M   'P 1'
#
loop_
_entity.id
_entity.type
_entity.pdbx_description
1 polymer ?
#
loop_
_entity_poly.entity_id
_entity_poly.type
_entity_poly.pdbx_seq_one_letter_code
_entity_poly.pdbx_strand_id
1 'polypeptide(L)'
;MAFIREPLITYCSQQGIIPKIVGFHEFILYLFSDCARSYGFKKGYDSLEQQFNLGSIISSSFNSPQDAQEANLAISSCFTLQLADFMNQRFRKAIQGSGIVYDKHVSYTNILKEGHRFINDNVFTEASVAVGKYLSSIETGVFDGLVNIALFTCQPSINGQAFIRALSHQYDIPFTGLELEGPWLSANHHRLLENVIFQARRLRQEKNTWTTTADWRSTTTG
;
A
#
# COMPACT_ATOMS: atom_id res chain seq x y z
N MET A 1 15.19 -0.69 1.14
CA MET A 1 14.62 -1.98 0.66
C MET A 1 15.22 -2.47 -0.67
N ALA A 2 16.44 -2.04 -1.04
CA ALA A 2 17.07 -2.44 -2.31
C ALA A 2 17.70 -3.84 -2.27
N PHE A 3 18.13 -4.29 -1.09
CA PHE A 3 19.02 -5.45 -0.95
C PHE A 3 18.36 -6.83 -1.05
N ILE A 4 17.03 -6.91 -1.07
CA ILE A 4 16.28 -8.19 -0.93
C ILE A 4 15.25 -8.38 -2.06
N ARG A 5 15.20 -7.42 -2.98
CA ARG A 5 14.33 -7.47 -4.15
C ARG A 5 14.67 -8.69 -5.01
N GLU A 6 15.94 -8.90 -5.28
CA GLU A 6 16.39 -9.96 -6.20
C GLU A 6 16.20 -11.37 -5.63
N PRO A 7 16.62 -11.71 -4.39
CA PRO A 7 16.35 -13.03 -3.81
C PRO A 7 14.87 -13.41 -3.82
N LEU A 8 13.99 -12.46 -3.47
CA LEU A 8 12.55 -12.69 -3.44
C LEU A 8 11.97 -12.85 -4.85
N ILE A 9 12.35 -12.00 -5.79
CA ILE A 9 11.90 -12.12 -7.19
C ILE A 9 12.33 -13.47 -7.76
N THR A 10 13.59 -13.85 -7.56
CA THR A 10 14.13 -15.11 -8.06
C THR A 10 13.37 -16.30 -7.48
N TYR A 11 13.15 -16.34 -6.16
CA TYR A 11 12.39 -17.41 -5.53
C TYR A 11 10.95 -17.48 -6.05
N CYS A 12 10.22 -16.35 -6.10
CA CYS A 12 8.85 -16.33 -6.62
C CYS A 12 8.79 -16.75 -8.10
N SER A 13 9.74 -16.32 -8.92
CA SER A 13 9.80 -16.64 -10.35
C SER A 13 10.06 -18.13 -10.59
N GLN A 14 10.95 -18.75 -9.81
CA GLN A 14 11.17 -20.21 -9.81
C GLN A 14 9.91 -20.99 -9.44
N GLN A 15 9.01 -20.38 -8.67
CA GLN A 15 7.71 -20.93 -8.31
C GLN A 15 6.59 -20.53 -9.30
N GLY A 16 6.90 -19.87 -10.42
CA GLY A 16 5.89 -19.41 -11.38
C GLY A 16 4.93 -18.37 -10.80
N ILE A 17 5.34 -17.63 -9.77
CA ILE A 17 4.59 -16.55 -9.13
C ILE A 17 5.14 -15.21 -9.62
N ILE A 18 4.24 -14.26 -9.91
CA ILE A 18 4.61 -12.89 -10.28
C ILE A 18 4.55 -12.02 -9.02
N PRO A 19 5.69 -11.65 -8.40
CA PRO A 19 5.70 -10.80 -7.23
C PRO A 19 5.55 -9.32 -7.62
N LYS A 20 4.60 -8.63 -7.00
CA LYS A 20 4.56 -7.17 -7.01
C LYS A 20 5.28 -6.65 -5.78
N ILE A 21 6.39 -5.95 -5.99
CA ILE A 21 7.14 -5.32 -4.90
C ILE A 21 6.71 -3.86 -4.78
N VAL A 22 6.48 -3.42 -3.53
CA VAL A 22 6.17 -2.03 -3.22
C VAL A 22 7.33 -1.14 -3.66
N GLY A 23 7.01 -0.11 -4.44
CA GLY A 23 8.03 0.78 -4.98
C GLY A 23 8.53 1.79 -3.95
N PHE A 24 9.81 2.14 -4.02
CA PHE A 24 10.42 3.18 -3.17
C PHE A 24 9.71 4.54 -3.26
N HIS A 25 9.02 4.81 -4.38
CA HIS A 25 8.23 6.03 -4.54
C HIS A 25 7.13 6.20 -3.49
N GLU A 26 6.53 5.12 -2.96
CA GLU A 26 5.50 5.22 -1.92
C GLU A 26 6.08 5.77 -0.60
N PHE A 27 7.33 5.44 -0.30
CA PHE A 27 8.07 6.03 0.82
C PHE A 27 8.40 7.51 0.58
N ILE A 28 8.73 7.89 -0.66
CA ILE A 28 8.94 9.30 -1.01
C ILE A 28 7.64 10.10 -0.83
N LEU A 29 6.50 9.55 -1.25
CA LEU A 29 5.19 10.20 -1.08
C LEU A 29 4.82 10.35 0.40
N TYR A 30 5.21 9.41 1.26
CA TYR A 30 5.11 9.56 2.72
C TYR A 30 5.83 10.81 3.21
N LEU A 31 7.11 10.95 2.86
CA LEU A 31 7.92 12.10 3.25
C LEU A 31 7.34 13.41 2.71
N PHE A 32 6.88 13.42 1.46
CA PHE A 32 6.27 14.61 0.88
C PHE A 32 4.93 14.97 1.53
N SER A 33 4.19 13.99 2.07
CA SER A 33 2.91 14.25 2.75
C SER A 33 3.06 14.94 4.11
N ASP A 34 4.26 14.93 4.70
CA ASP A 34 4.49 15.40 6.07
C ASP A 34 4.14 16.88 6.27
N CYS A 35 4.50 17.75 5.32
CA CYS A 35 4.22 19.18 5.44
C CYS A 35 2.71 19.47 5.54
N ALA A 36 1.88 18.79 4.75
CA ALA A 36 0.43 18.95 4.80
C ALA A 36 -0.16 18.41 6.11
N ARG A 37 0.27 17.22 6.52
CA ARG A 37 -0.19 16.58 7.76
C ARG A 37 0.18 17.38 9.01
N SER A 38 1.46 17.71 9.15
CA SER A 38 1.99 18.45 10.28
C SER A 38 1.38 19.84 10.39
N TYR A 39 1.20 20.55 9.27
CA TYR A 39 0.50 21.84 9.27
C TYR A 39 -0.96 21.68 9.67
N GLY A 40 -1.69 20.73 9.09
CA GLY A 40 -3.09 20.50 9.41
C GLY A 40 -3.31 20.11 10.88
N PHE A 41 -2.46 19.26 11.43
CA PHE A 41 -2.49 18.89 12.84
C PHE A 41 -2.21 20.08 13.77
N LYS A 42 -1.23 20.94 13.45
CA LYS A 42 -0.99 22.20 14.18
C LYS A 42 -2.21 23.14 14.18
N LYS A 43 -3.06 23.06 13.16
CA LYS A 43 -4.31 23.83 13.06
C LYS A 43 -5.51 23.16 13.73
N GLY A 44 -5.31 22.02 14.39
CA GLY A 44 -6.35 21.30 15.13
C GLY A 44 -7.17 20.34 14.28
N TYR A 45 -6.72 20.00 13.06
CA TYR A 45 -7.37 18.98 12.26
C TYR A 45 -6.83 17.59 12.62
N ASP A 46 -7.70 16.74 13.15
CA ASP A 46 -7.36 15.35 13.47
C ASP A 46 -7.48 14.42 12.27
N SER A 47 -8.40 14.71 11.34
CA SER A 47 -8.66 13.86 10.17
C SER A 47 -7.72 14.19 9.00
N LEU A 48 -7.18 13.15 8.36
CA LEU A 48 -6.36 13.31 7.15
C LEU A 48 -7.11 14.00 6.00
N GLU A 49 -8.44 13.84 5.93
CA GLU A 49 -9.27 14.51 4.92
C GLU A 49 -9.20 16.03 5.03
N GLN A 50 -9.27 16.54 6.26
CA GLN A 50 -9.14 17.96 6.54
C GLN A 50 -7.70 18.43 6.37
N GLN A 51 -6.72 17.62 6.74
CA GLN A 51 -5.30 17.97 6.61
C GLN A 51 -4.84 18.08 5.14
N PHE A 52 -5.41 17.29 4.23
CA PHE A 52 -5.10 17.35 2.79
C PHE A 52 -6.05 18.25 1.97
N ASN A 53 -7.02 18.90 2.61
CA ASN A 53 -7.96 19.77 1.92
C ASN A 53 -7.33 21.15 1.64
N LEU A 54 -7.23 21.55 0.38
CA LEU A 54 -6.64 22.85 0.02
C LEU A 54 -7.43 24.04 0.59
N GLY A 55 -8.76 23.93 0.67
CA GLY A 55 -9.61 24.99 1.22
C GLY A 55 -9.41 25.19 2.72
N SER A 56 -9.24 24.11 3.49
CA SER A 56 -8.93 24.19 4.93
C SER A 56 -7.55 24.81 5.17
N ILE A 57 -6.54 24.47 4.36
CA ILE A 57 -5.18 25.02 4.47
C ILE A 57 -5.16 26.51 4.10
N ILE A 58 -5.84 26.89 3.03
CA ILE A 58 -5.90 28.28 2.56
C ILE A 58 -6.64 29.15 3.60
N SER A 59 -7.80 28.70 4.06
CA SER A 59 -8.57 29.43 5.08
C SER A 59 -7.82 29.58 6.40
N SER A 60 -7.06 28.57 6.84
CA SER A 60 -6.22 28.68 8.04
C SER A 60 -5.01 29.60 7.86
N SER A 61 -4.50 29.76 6.64
CA SER A 61 -3.40 30.67 6.31
C SER A 61 -3.80 32.14 6.44
N PHE A 62 -5.02 32.50 6.03
CA PHE A 62 -5.55 33.86 6.17
C PHE A 62 -5.66 34.33 7.63
N ASN A 63 -5.83 33.40 8.58
CA ASN A 63 -6.00 33.70 10.00
C ASN A 63 -4.66 33.92 10.75
N SER A 64 -3.51 33.53 10.18
CA SER A 64 -2.19 33.64 10.83
C SER A 64 -1.09 33.91 9.80
N PRO A 65 -0.77 35.19 9.52
CA PRO A 65 0.24 35.57 8.52
C PRO A 65 1.66 35.06 8.82
N GLN A 66 1.94 34.75 10.10
CA GLN A 66 3.22 34.21 10.53
C GLN A 66 3.46 32.78 10.03
N ASP A 67 2.41 32.07 9.59
CA ASP A 67 2.47 30.68 9.13
C ASP A 67 2.44 30.54 7.60
N ALA A 68 2.56 31.65 6.86
CA ALA A 68 2.42 31.65 5.40
C ALA A 68 3.42 30.72 4.70
N GLN A 69 4.65 30.61 5.22
CA GLN A 69 5.66 29.70 4.68
C GLN A 69 5.28 28.23 4.89
N GLU A 70 4.81 27.86 6.09
CA GLU A 70 4.35 26.49 6.37
C GLU A 70 3.10 26.14 5.55
N ALA A 71 2.18 27.08 5.37
CA ALA A 71 1.01 26.91 4.53
C ALA A 71 1.39 26.67 3.06
N ASN A 72 2.37 27.41 2.52
CA ASN A 72 2.86 27.20 1.16
C ASN A 72 3.49 25.82 0.97
N LEU A 73 4.25 25.33 1.96
CA LEU A 73 4.81 23.98 1.95
C LEU A 73 3.70 22.91 2.02
N ALA A 74 2.67 23.11 2.85
CA ALA A 74 1.50 22.23 2.93
C ALA A 74 0.72 22.17 1.60
N ILE A 75 0.53 23.30 0.93
CA ILE A 75 -0.10 23.37 -0.39
C ILE A 75 0.75 22.63 -1.44
N SER A 76 2.06 22.88 -1.44
CA SER A 76 3.00 22.20 -2.35
C SER A 76 3.02 20.69 -2.14
N SER A 77 2.95 20.24 -0.89
CA SER A 77 2.80 18.84 -0.50
C SER A 77 1.53 18.22 -1.09
N CYS A 78 0.37 18.85 -0.87
CA CYS A 78 -0.90 18.39 -1.43
C CYS A 78 -0.86 18.31 -2.96
N PHE A 79 -0.30 19.33 -3.62
CA PHE A 79 -0.15 19.35 -5.08
C PHE A 79 0.76 18.23 -5.57
N THR A 80 1.86 17.96 -4.86
CA THR A 80 2.80 16.88 -5.19
C THR A 80 2.11 15.52 -5.16
N LEU A 81 1.29 15.26 -4.12
CA LEU A 81 0.52 14.02 -4.02
C LEU A 81 -0.52 13.89 -5.15
N GLN A 82 -1.27 14.97 -5.42
CA GLN A 82 -2.26 14.99 -6.51
C GLN A 82 -1.62 14.77 -7.88
N LEU A 83 -0.48 15.41 -8.14
CA LEU A 83 0.28 15.24 -9.37
C LEU A 83 0.79 13.79 -9.51
N ALA A 84 1.30 13.20 -8.43
CA ALA A 84 1.76 11.82 -8.43
C ALA A 84 0.63 10.83 -8.76
N ASP A 85 -0.55 11.03 -8.17
CA ASP A 85 -1.73 10.21 -8.46
C ASP A 85 -2.19 10.39 -9.92
N PHE A 86 -2.26 11.63 -10.41
CA PHE A 86 -2.62 11.92 -11.80
C PHE A 86 -1.65 11.26 -12.79
N MET A 87 -0.35 11.40 -12.57
CA MET A 87 0.69 10.82 -13.43
C MET A 87 0.62 9.27 -13.42
N ASN A 88 0.41 8.66 -12.25
CA ASN A 88 0.23 7.21 -12.15
C ASN A 88 -0.97 6.71 -12.95
N GLN A 89 -2.13 7.38 -12.86
CA GLN A 89 -3.31 7.03 -13.63
C GLN A 89 -3.08 7.21 -15.13
N ARG A 90 -2.41 8.30 -15.53
CA ARG A 90 -2.09 8.59 -16.92
C ARG A 90 -1.16 7.53 -17.52
N PHE A 91 -0.11 7.14 -16.80
CA PHE A 91 0.82 6.11 -17.27
C PHE A 91 0.13 4.75 -17.42
N ARG A 92 -0.72 4.36 -16.46
CA ARG A 92 -1.48 3.11 -16.55
C ARG A 92 -2.44 3.08 -17.74
N LYS A 93 -3.08 4.20 -18.04
CA LYS A 93 -3.89 4.34 -19.27
C LYS A 93 -3.04 4.23 -20.53
N ALA A 94 -1.84 4.81 -20.54
CA ALA A 94 -0.95 4.77 -21.70
C ALA A 94 -0.39 3.37 -21.99
N ILE A 95 -0.15 2.56 -20.96
CA ILE A 95 0.32 1.16 -21.12
C ILE A 95 -0.84 0.17 -21.29
N GLN A 96 -2.09 0.61 -21.24
CA GLN A 96 -3.25 -0.25 -21.45
C GLN A 96 -3.21 -0.82 -22.86
N GLY A 97 -3.29 -2.15 -22.99
CA GLY A 97 -3.19 -2.85 -24.27
C GLY A 97 -1.76 -3.14 -24.76
N SER A 98 -0.72 -2.74 -24.02
CA SER A 98 0.68 -3.04 -24.36
C SER A 98 1.11 -4.49 -24.07
N GLY A 99 0.26 -5.29 -23.43
CA GLY A 99 0.62 -6.62 -22.92
C GLY A 99 1.52 -6.62 -21.68
N ILE A 100 1.95 -5.43 -21.20
CA ILE A 100 2.70 -5.30 -19.96
C ILE A 100 1.75 -5.53 -18.77
N VAL A 101 2.18 -6.35 -17.81
CA VAL A 101 1.44 -6.59 -16.58
C VAL A 101 1.63 -5.42 -15.62
N TYR A 102 0.52 -4.83 -15.15
CA TYR A 102 0.50 -3.77 -14.15
C TYR A 102 -0.70 -3.94 -13.21
N ASP A 103 -0.59 -3.41 -11.99
CA ASP A 103 -1.63 -3.48 -10.96
C ASP A 103 -2.69 -2.38 -11.09
N LYS A 104 -3.75 -2.44 -10.27
CA LYS A 104 -4.68 -1.31 -10.11
C LYS A 104 -4.01 -0.18 -9.35
N HIS A 105 -4.21 1.06 -9.79
CA HIS A 105 -3.76 2.22 -9.05
C HIS A 105 -4.55 2.37 -7.75
N VAL A 106 -3.82 2.61 -6.66
CA VAL A 106 -4.37 3.00 -5.36
C VAL A 106 -3.80 4.38 -5.06
N SER A 107 -4.66 5.35 -4.75
CA SER A 107 -4.22 6.70 -4.37
C SER A 107 -3.41 6.64 -3.08
N TYR A 108 -2.32 7.41 -3.04
CA TYR A 108 -1.50 7.49 -1.84
C TYR A 108 -2.26 8.06 -0.64
N THR A 109 -3.12 9.05 -0.88
CA THR A 109 -3.97 9.62 0.18
C THR A 109 -4.94 8.59 0.75
N ASN A 110 -5.44 7.65 -0.08
CA ASN A 110 -6.28 6.56 0.39
C ASN A 110 -5.52 5.59 1.29
N ILE A 111 -4.27 5.27 0.93
CA ILE A 111 -3.40 4.44 1.76
C ILE A 111 -3.22 5.06 3.15
N LEU A 112 -2.93 6.36 3.22
CA LEU A 112 -2.80 7.04 4.51
C LEU A 112 -4.11 7.02 5.30
N LYS A 113 -5.25 7.31 4.65
CA LYS A 113 -6.58 7.27 5.29
C LYS A 113 -6.90 5.91 5.89
N GLU A 114 -6.71 4.83 5.13
CA GLU A 114 -6.98 3.48 5.61
C GLU A 114 -6.04 3.07 6.75
N GLY A 115 -4.77 3.48 6.69
CA GLY A 115 -3.82 3.27 7.78
C GLY A 115 -4.17 4.03 9.05
N HIS A 116 -4.59 5.30 8.91
CA HIS A 116 -4.90 6.20 10.02
C HIS A 116 -6.03 5.67 10.93
N ARG A 117 -6.94 4.87 10.37
CA ARG A 117 -8.03 4.21 11.12
C ARG A 117 -7.53 3.27 12.23
N PHE A 118 -6.30 2.76 12.11
CA PHE A 118 -5.70 1.81 13.04
C PHE A 118 -4.49 2.40 13.78
N ILE A 119 -3.68 3.20 13.09
CA ILE A 119 -2.49 3.83 13.64
C ILE A 119 -2.55 5.31 13.29
N ASN A 120 -2.65 6.17 14.31
CA ASN A 120 -2.75 7.61 14.09
C ASN A 120 -1.51 8.15 13.35
N ASP A 121 -1.71 8.57 12.11
CA ASP A 121 -0.67 9.18 11.28
C ASP A 121 0.04 10.37 11.95
N ASN A 122 -0.63 11.12 12.83
CA ASN A 122 -0.08 12.30 13.48
C ASN A 122 1.06 11.99 14.47
N VAL A 123 1.26 10.72 14.87
CA VAL A 123 2.40 10.32 15.72
C VAL A 123 3.69 10.05 14.92
N PHE A 124 3.75 10.50 13.66
CA PHE A 124 4.90 10.37 12.76
C PHE A 124 5.44 8.94 12.65
N THR A 125 4.65 8.06 12.04
CA THR A 125 5.04 6.66 11.82
C THR A 125 4.66 6.19 10.42
N GLU A 126 5.58 5.49 9.76
CA GLU A 126 5.34 4.80 8.49
C GLU A 126 4.56 3.48 8.67
N ALA A 127 4.31 3.06 9.92
CA ALA A 127 3.57 1.83 10.25
C ALA A 127 2.16 1.83 9.66
N SER A 128 1.48 2.99 9.69
CA SER A 128 0.15 3.18 9.12
C SER A 128 0.15 2.99 7.60
N VAL A 129 1.20 3.41 6.90
CA VAL A 129 1.35 3.22 5.45
C VAL A 129 1.33 1.74 5.10
N ALA A 130 2.01 0.89 5.87
CA ALA A 130 2.01 -0.55 5.66
C ALA A 130 0.61 -1.14 5.83
N VAL A 131 -0.11 -0.75 6.90
CA VAL A 131 -1.48 -1.21 7.19
C VAL A 131 -2.45 -0.75 6.10
N GLY A 132 -2.45 0.54 5.77
CA GLY A 132 -3.32 1.09 4.74
C GLY A 132 -3.04 0.51 3.35
N LYS A 133 -1.76 0.24 3.04
CA LYS A 133 -1.39 -0.42 1.79
C LYS A 133 -1.90 -1.85 1.73
N TYR A 134 -1.80 -2.59 2.82
CA TYR A 134 -2.35 -3.93 2.93
C TYR A 134 -3.86 -3.92 2.63
N LEU A 135 -4.62 -3.09 3.36
CA LEU A 135 -6.07 -2.96 3.20
C LEU A 135 -6.45 -2.56 1.77
N SER A 136 -5.88 -1.47 1.25
CA SER A 136 -6.16 -1.02 -0.11
C SER A 136 -5.76 -2.04 -1.17
N SER A 137 -4.71 -2.85 -0.94
CA SER A 137 -4.29 -3.90 -1.87
C SER A 137 -5.29 -5.06 -1.89
N ILE A 138 -5.82 -5.46 -0.73
CA ILE A 138 -6.88 -6.47 -0.63
C ILE A 138 -8.13 -6.05 -1.41
N GLU A 139 -8.56 -4.81 -1.20
CA GLU A 139 -9.75 -4.25 -1.87
C GLU A 139 -9.66 -4.26 -3.40
N THR A 140 -8.44 -4.24 -3.97
CA THR A 140 -8.29 -4.34 -5.44
C THR A 140 -8.80 -5.66 -6.01
N GLY A 141 -8.80 -6.73 -5.20
CA GLY A 141 -9.11 -8.11 -5.59
C GLY A 141 -8.08 -8.76 -6.53
N VAL A 142 -6.96 -8.08 -6.81
CA VAL A 142 -5.97 -8.52 -7.81
C VAL A 142 -4.97 -9.54 -7.25
N PHE A 143 -4.68 -9.48 -5.95
CA PHE A 143 -3.63 -10.28 -5.32
C PHE A 143 -4.22 -11.53 -4.67
N ASP A 144 -3.51 -12.66 -4.82
CA ASP A 144 -3.88 -13.94 -4.22
C ASP A 144 -3.11 -14.24 -2.92
N GLY A 145 -2.18 -13.37 -2.54
CA GLY A 145 -1.40 -13.47 -1.31
C GLY A 145 -0.57 -12.21 -1.07
N LEU A 146 -0.24 -11.95 0.19
CA LEU A 146 0.50 -10.76 0.62
C LEU A 146 1.66 -11.16 1.53
N VAL A 147 2.79 -10.49 1.36
CA VAL A 147 3.98 -10.71 2.19
C VAL A 147 4.44 -9.35 2.71
N ASN A 148 4.40 -9.17 4.04
CA ASN A 148 5.04 -8.01 4.65
C ASN A 148 6.53 -8.29 4.82
N ILE A 149 7.37 -7.35 4.42
CA ILE A 149 8.81 -7.49 4.53
C ILE A 149 9.30 -6.37 5.45
N ALA A 150 9.86 -6.77 6.59
CA ALA A 150 10.45 -5.90 7.56
C ALA A 150 11.96 -6.16 7.64
N LEU A 151 12.75 -5.10 7.80
CA LEU A 151 14.07 -5.28 8.43
C LEU A 151 13.82 -5.54 9.91
N PHE A 152 14.55 -6.49 10.52
CA PHE A 152 14.32 -6.87 11.92
C PHE A 152 14.44 -5.69 12.91
N THR A 153 15.19 -4.65 12.54
CA THR A 153 15.36 -3.40 13.31
C THR A 153 14.39 -2.28 12.94
N CYS A 154 13.57 -2.44 11.91
CA CYS A 154 12.62 -1.43 11.45
C CYS A 154 11.34 -1.48 12.28
N GLN A 155 11.37 -0.81 13.44
CA GLN A 155 10.26 -0.79 14.40
C GLN A 155 8.90 -0.42 13.76
N PRO A 156 8.80 0.58 12.87
CA PRO A 156 7.51 0.89 12.24
C PRO A 156 6.96 -0.27 11.41
N SER A 157 7.80 -0.97 10.66
CA SER A 157 7.38 -2.14 9.87
C SER A 157 6.93 -3.29 10.78
N ILE A 158 7.63 -3.55 11.89
CA ILE A 158 7.24 -4.55 12.88
C ILE A 158 5.90 -4.20 13.54
N ASN A 159 5.71 -2.94 13.93
CA ASN A 159 4.45 -2.46 14.50
C ASN A 159 3.29 -2.62 13.49
N GLY A 160 3.48 -2.17 12.24
CA GLY A 160 2.49 -2.33 11.18
C GLY A 160 2.16 -3.81 10.91
N GLN A 161 3.17 -4.69 10.95
CA GLN A 161 2.99 -6.13 10.79
C GLN A 161 2.09 -6.74 11.85
N ALA A 162 2.16 -6.28 13.10
CA ALA A 162 1.28 -6.77 14.16
C ALA A 162 -0.20 -6.47 13.86
N PHE A 163 -0.51 -5.26 13.38
CA PHE A 163 -1.85 -4.88 12.93
C PHE A 163 -2.28 -5.68 11.71
N ILE A 164 -1.42 -5.77 10.68
CA ILE A 164 -1.72 -6.53 9.46
C ILE A 164 -2.02 -7.99 9.80
N ARG A 165 -1.25 -8.62 10.70
CA ARG A 165 -1.50 -10.00 11.13
C ARG A 165 -2.88 -10.14 11.76
N ALA A 166 -3.26 -9.23 12.66
CA ALA A 166 -4.59 -9.24 13.27
C ALA A 166 -5.70 -9.07 12.21
N LEU A 167 -5.52 -8.13 11.28
CA LEU A 167 -6.46 -7.87 10.18
C LEU A 167 -6.54 -9.03 9.20
N SER A 168 -5.43 -9.74 8.95
CA SER A 168 -5.38 -10.85 8.00
C SER A 168 -6.28 -12.02 8.37
N HIS A 169 -6.65 -12.15 9.64
CA HIS A 169 -7.63 -13.14 10.06
C HIS A 169 -9.07 -12.78 9.64
N GLN A 170 -9.33 -11.52 9.28
CA GLN A 170 -10.64 -11.05 8.82
C GLN A 170 -10.81 -11.15 7.31
N TYR A 171 -9.72 -11.37 6.56
CA TYR A 171 -9.72 -11.44 5.11
C TYR A 171 -9.22 -12.80 4.65
N ASP A 172 -9.89 -13.41 3.66
CA ASP A 172 -9.48 -14.69 3.07
C ASP A 172 -8.32 -14.54 2.07
N ILE A 173 -7.27 -13.80 2.46
CA ILE A 173 -6.05 -13.65 1.67
C ILE A 173 -4.84 -14.14 2.48
N PRO A 174 -4.10 -15.14 1.97
CA PRO A 174 -2.88 -15.65 2.59
C PRO A 174 -1.87 -14.54 2.89
N PHE A 175 -1.35 -14.56 4.12
CA PHE A 175 -0.43 -13.55 4.60
C PHE A 175 0.75 -14.16 5.38
N THR A 176 1.95 -13.60 5.19
CA THR A 176 3.07 -13.80 6.13
C THR A 176 3.89 -12.53 6.28
N GLY A 177 4.46 -12.34 7.47
CA GLY A 177 5.56 -11.42 7.68
C GLY A 177 6.91 -12.11 7.47
N LEU A 178 7.89 -11.40 6.93
CA LEU A 178 9.29 -11.81 6.83
C LEU A 178 10.15 -10.75 7.49
N GLU A 179 10.90 -11.16 8.50
CA GLU A 179 11.82 -10.31 9.25
C GLU A 179 13.24 -10.60 8.79
N LEU A 180 13.85 -9.62 8.14
CA LEU A 180 15.08 -9.81 7.40
C LEU A 180 16.25 -9.18 8.15
N GLU A 181 17.29 -9.98 8.36
CA GLU A 181 18.55 -9.56 8.99
C GLU A 181 19.63 -9.19 7.97
N GLY A 182 19.52 -9.69 6.73
CA GLY A 182 20.52 -9.50 5.68
C GLY A 182 19.96 -9.62 4.26
N PRO A 183 20.81 -9.47 3.23
CA PRO A 183 20.45 -9.56 1.81
C PRO A 183 20.12 -10.98 1.30
N TRP A 184 19.73 -11.90 2.18
CA TRP A 184 19.42 -13.29 1.83
C TRP A 184 18.14 -13.79 2.51
N LEU A 185 17.53 -14.82 1.93
CA LEU A 185 16.42 -15.54 2.56
C LEU A 185 16.98 -16.67 3.43
N SER A 186 16.49 -16.77 4.67
CA SER A 186 16.81 -17.90 5.55
C SER A 186 15.95 -19.11 5.18
N ALA A 187 16.32 -20.30 5.69
CA ALA A 187 15.48 -21.49 5.53
C ALA A 187 14.05 -21.29 6.08
N ASN A 188 13.90 -20.53 7.17
CA ASN A 188 12.58 -20.19 7.70
C ASN A 188 11.80 -19.26 6.75
N HIS A 189 12.46 -18.29 6.11
CA HIS A 189 11.81 -17.43 5.11
C HIS A 189 11.30 -18.24 3.93
N HIS A 190 12.09 -19.21 3.43
CA HIS A 190 11.65 -20.10 2.37
C HIS A 190 10.40 -20.90 2.77
N ARG A 191 10.37 -21.49 3.97
CA ARG A 191 9.22 -22.23 4.48
C ARG A 191 7.96 -21.35 4.61
N LEU A 192 8.10 -20.11 5.08
CA LEU A 192 6.98 -19.17 5.18
C LEU A 192 6.44 -18.77 3.81
N LEU A 193 7.34 -18.48 2.86
CA LEU A 193 6.97 -18.16 1.49
C LEU A 193 6.29 -19.34 0.79
N GLU A 194 6.80 -20.55 0.96
CA GLU A 194 6.20 -21.76 0.40
C GLU A 194 4.75 -21.95 0.87
N ASN A 195 4.51 -21.78 2.18
CA ASN A 195 3.17 -21.86 2.76
C ASN A 195 2.21 -20.82 2.15
N VAL A 196 2.64 -19.56 2.04
CA VAL A 196 1.81 -18.50 1.45
C VAL A 196 1.55 -18.77 -0.03
N ILE A 197 2.55 -19.19 -0.78
CA ILE A 197 2.40 -19.53 -2.21
C ILE A 197 1.42 -20.69 -2.40
N PHE A 198 1.53 -21.74 -1.58
CA PHE A 198 0.61 -22.88 -1.64
C PHE A 198 -0.84 -22.44 -1.39
N GLN A 199 -1.08 -21.66 -0.34
CA GLN A 199 -2.41 -21.13 -0.02
C GLN A 199 -2.93 -20.19 -1.12
N ALA A 200 -2.07 -19.32 -1.66
CA ALA A 200 -2.44 -18.41 -2.75
C ALA A 200 -2.85 -19.15 -4.02
N ARG A 201 -2.13 -20.23 -4.36
CA ARG A 201 -2.49 -21.11 -5.49
C ARG A 201 -3.86 -21.77 -5.27
N ARG A 202 -4.14 -22.26 -4.05
CA ARG A 202 -5.45 -22.84 -3.72
C ARG A 202 -6.57 -21.82 -3.89
N LEU A 203 -6.40 -20.62 -3.33
CA LEU A 203 -7.37 -19.52 -3.47
C LEU A 203 -7.60 -19.15 -4.94
N ARG A 204 -6.53 -19.12 -5.75
CA ARG A 204 -6.62 -18.85 -7.19
C ARG A 204 -7.38 -19.95 -7.95
N GLN A 205 -7.16 -21.22 -7.60
CA GLN A 205 -7.89 -22.34 -8.18
C GLN A 205 -9.38 -22.24 -7.86
N GLU A 206 -9.74 -21.98 -6.61
CA GLU A 206 -11.13 -21.75 -6.19
C GLU A 206 -11.76 -20.63 -7.04
N LYS A 207 -11.15 -19.43 -7.10
CA LYS A 207 -11.62 -18.30 -7.91
C LYS A 207 -11.82 -18.66 -9.39
N ASN A 208 -10.92 -19.45 -9.98
CA ASN A 208 -11.04 -19.90 -11.35
C ASN A 208 -12.22 -20.87 -11.54
N THR A 209 -12.42 -21.81 -10.62
CA THR A 209 -13.56 -22.74 -10.65
C THR A 209 -14.89 -22.00 -10.56
N TRP A 210 -15.01 -21.01 -9.66
CA TRP A 210 -16.21 -20.18 -9.53
C TRP A 210 -16.56 -19.46 -10.85
N THR A 211 -15.55 -18.88 -11.50
CA THR A 211 -15.72 -18.20 -12.80
C THR A 211 -16.24 -19.17 -13.87
N THR A 212 -15.64 -20.36 -14.00
CA THR A 212 -16.11 -21.38 -14.95
C THR A 212 -17.53 -21.86 -14.62
N THR A 213 -17.89 -21.95 -13.33
CA THR A 213 -19.26 -22.31 -12.91
C THR A 213 -20.29 -21.18 -13.06
N ALA A 214 -19.88 -19.92 -13.18
CA ALA A 214 -20.81 -18.82 -13.44
C ALA A 214 -21.12 -18.69 -14.94
N ASP A 215 -20.12 -18.93 -15.80
CA ASP A 215 -20.25 -18.80 -17.26
C ASP A 215 -21.10 -19.90 -17.92
N TRP A 216 -21.22 -21.11 -17.35
CA TRP A 216 -22.15 -22.12 -17.92
C TRP A 216 -23.62 -21.81 -17.65
N ARG A 217 -23.92 -21.05 -16.58
CA ARG A 217 -25.30 -20.65 -16.24
C ARG A 217 -25.79 -19.47 -17.07
N SER A 218 -24.89 -18.65 -17.63
CA SER A 218 -25.24 -17.53 -18.50
C SER A 218 -25.39 -17.94 -19.98
N THR A 219 -24.95 -19.14 -20.35
CA THR A 219 -24.99 -19.66 -21.73
C THR A 219 -26.16 -20.63 -21.99
N THR A 220 -26.99 -20.95 -20.99
CA THR A 220 -28.11 -21.89 -21.11
C THR A 220 -29.50 -21.24 -21.24
N THR A 221 -29.59 -19.92 -21.46
CA THR A 221 -30.86 -19.20 -21.69
C THR A 221 -30.88 -18.46 -23.03
N GLY A 222 -30.42 -19.11 -24.10
CA GLY A 222 -30.57 -18.67 -25.49
C GLY A 222 -31.40 -19.65 -26.30
#